data_AF-A0A964I8M9-F1
#
_entry.id   AF-A0A964I8M9-F1
#
_cell.length_a   1.000
_cell.length_b   1.000
_cell.length_c   1.000
_cell.angle_alpha   90.00
_cell.angle_beta   90.00
_cell.angle_gamma   90.00
#
_symmetry.space_group_name_H-M   'P 1'
#
loop_
_entity.id
_entity.type
_entity.pdbx_description
1 polymer ?
#
loop_
_entity_poly.entity_id
_entity_poly.type
_entity_poly.pdbx_seq_one_letter_code
_entity_poly.pdbx_strand_id
1 'polypeptide(L)'
;MTAVAVAKVACEVSPLVRDLVQQLEGSNLVVHIESSRQLPSGVSGTMRFVTSRGGYRYVRISLAAYARPESRAAMLGHELQHDCELAASDAYDLDAVRRLY
;
A
#
# COMPACT_ATOMS: atom_id res chain seq x y z
N MET A 1 -5.27 -8.35 14.75
CA MET A 1 -6.08 -7.52 13.84
C MET A 1 -5.66 -7.80 12.40
N THR A 2 -6.60 -8.21 11.55
CA THR A 2 -6.36 -8.53 10.13
C THR A 2 -5.98 -7.27 9.34
N ALA A 3 -5.42 -7.43 8.14
CA ALA A 3 -5.10 -6.31 7.25
C ALA A 3 -6.35 -5.49 6.88
N VAL A 4 -7.47 -6.15 6.60
CA VAL A 4 -8.76 -5.51 6.29
C VAL A 4 -9.24 -4.62 7.45
N ALA A 5 -9.09 -5.07 8.69
CA ALA A 5 -9.48 -4.26 9.85
C ALA A 5 -8.61 -2.99 10.00
N VAL A 6 -7.32 -3.04 9.64
CA VAL A 6 -6.47 -1.83 9.59
C VAL A 6 -6.99 -0.86 8.54
N ALA A 7 -7.26 -1.35 7.32
CA ALA A 7 -7.75 -0.51 6.23
C ALA A 7 -9.07 0.17 6.60
N LYS A 8 -10.00 -0.57 7.19
CA LYS A 8 -11.27 -0.03 7.66
C LYS A 8 -11.07 1.08 8.70
N VAL A 9 -10.26 0.84 9.73
CA VAL A 9 -9.96 1.87 10.75
C VAL A 9 -9.30 3.08 10.12
N ALA A 10 -8.31 2.89 9.24
CA ALA A 10 -7.60 3.99 8.59
C ALA A 10 -8.55 4.86 7.76
N CYS A 11 -9.46 4.25 6.99
CA CYS A 11 -10.52 4.97 6.28
C CYS A 11 -11.49 5.67 7.24
N GLU A 12 -11.90 5.04 8.35
CA GLU A 12 -12.81 5.66 9.31
C GLU A 12 -12.23 6.94 9.93
N VAL A 13 -10.95 6.91 10.31
CA VAL A 13 -10.31 7.99 11.08
C VAL A 13 -9.58 9.04 10.25
N SER A 14 -9.30 8.79 8.96
CA SER A 14 -8.54 9.70 8.10
C SER A 14 -9.26 9.97 6.77
N PRO A 15 -9.77 11.20 6.54
CA PRO A 15 -10.30 11.60 5.24
C PRO A 15 -9.29 11.44 4.10
N LEU A 16 -8.02 11.78 4.36
CA LEU A 16 -6.95 11.64 3.37
C LEU A 16 -6.79 10.18 2.91
N VAL A 17 -6.79 9.22 3.84
CA VAL A 17 -6.69 7.80 3.47
C VAL A 17 -7.89 7.37 2.62
N ARG A 18 -9.09 7.88 2.93
CA ARG A 18 -10.30 7.60 2.15
C ARG A 18 -10.15 8.09 0.70
N ASP A 19 -9.58 9.29 0.52
CA ASP A 19 -9.35 9.89 -0.79
C ASP A 19 -8.30 9.11 -1.60
N LEU A 20 -7.25 8.60 -0.94
CA LEU A 20 -6.24 7.74 -1.59
C LEU A 20 -6.85 6.43 -2.07
N VAL A 21 -7.67 5.76 -1.23
CA VAL A 21 -8.37 4.53 -1.61
C VAL A 21 -9.30 4.79 -2.80
N GLN A 22 -10.05 5.91 -2.79
CA GLN A 22 -10.93 6.27 -3.89
C GLN A 22 -10.17 6.50 -5.21
N GLN A 23 -8.98 7.12 -5.16
CA GLN A 23 -8.14 7.28 -6.35
C GLN A 23 -7.67 5.92 -6.90
N LEU A 24 -7.27 5.01 -6.01
CA LEU A 24 -6.81 3.68 -6.39
C LEU A 24 -7.92 2.81 -6.98
N GLU A 25 -9.15 2.90 -6.46
CA GLU A 25 -10.34 2.21 -7.00
C GLU A 25 -10.65 2.61 -8.45
N GLY A 26 -10.28 3.83 -8.86
CA GLY A 26 -10.40 4.31 -10.24
C GLY A 26 -9.21 3.97 -11.15
N SER A 27 -8.19 3.27 -10.64
CA SER A 27 -6.93 2.99 -11.35
C SER A 27 -6.83 1.55 -11.85
N ASN A 28 -5.77 1.23 -12.58
CA ASN A 28 -5.39 -0.14 -12.93
C ASN A 28 -4.38 -0.76 -11.95
N LEU A 29 -4.21 -0.19 -10.76
CA LEU A 29 -3.32 -0.70 -9.71
C LEU A 29 -4.12 -1.54 -8.71
N VAL A 30 -3.76 -2.81 -8.56
CA VAL A 30 -4.37 -3.75 -7.62
C VAL A 30 -3.46 -3.89 -6.39
N VAL A 31 -3.97 -3.48 -5.24
CA VAL A 31 -3.23 -3.45 -3.98
C VAL A 31 -3.60 -4.64 -3.09
N HIS A 32 -2.62 -5.48 -2.76
CA HIS A 32 -2.77 -6.55 -1.78
C HIS A 32 -2.19 -6.12 -0.43
N ILE A 33 -2.99 -6.14 0.63
CA ILE A 33 -2.53 -5.76 1.97
C ILE A 33 -2.39 -7.01 2.84
N GLU A 34 -1.22 -7.20 3.44
CA GLU A 34 -0.95 -8.28 4.40
C GLU A 34 -0.40 -7.76 5.73
N SER A 35 -0.55 -8.57 6.77
CA SER A 35 0.14 -8.36 8.05
C SER A 35 1.31 -9.33 8.13
N SER A 36 2.53 -8.83 8.20
CA SER A 36 3.74 -9.64 8.17
C SER A 36 4.49 -9.62 9.50
N ARG A 37 4.96 -10.80 9.91
CA ARG A 37 5.89 -10.97 11.03
C ARG A 37 7.36 -11.00 10.59
N GLN A 38 7.61 -10.92 9.28
CA GLN A 38 8.91 -11.14 8.66
C GLN A 38 9.48 -9.86 8.03
N LEU A 39 9.04 -8.69 8.47
CA LEU A 39 9.64 -7.43 8.04
C LEU A 39 11.01 -7.22 8.72
N PRO A 40 11.98 -6.60 8.01
CA PRO A 40 13.25 -6.24 8.63
C PRO A 40 13.06 -5.36 9.87
N SER A 41 14.02 -5.44 10.81
CA SER A 41 13.99 -4.58 12.00
C SER A 41 13.94 -3.11 11.61
N GLY A 42 13.09 -2.33 12.29
CA GLY A 42 12.87 -0.91 11.98
C GLY A 42 11.90 -0.64 10.82
N VAL A 43 11.50 -1.65 10.05
CA VAL A 43 10.52 -1.50 8.95
C VAL A 43 9.12 -1.80 9.45
N SER A 44 8.26 -0.79 9.48
CA SER A 44 6.87 -0.91 9.94
C SER A 44 5.85 -1.13 8.82
N GLY A 45 6.23 -0.81 7.58
CA GLY A 45 5.46 -0.95 6.36
C GLY A 45 6.38 -1.05 5.14
N THR A 46 5.90 -1.66 4.07
CA THR A 46 6.57 -1.60 2.76
C THR A 46 5.59 -1.92 1.65
N MET A 47 5.60 -1.11 0.62
CA MET A 47 5.02 -1.38 -0.69
C MET A 47 6.05 -2.10 -1.58
N ARG A 48 5.61 -3.15 -2.28
CA ARG A 48 6.41 -3.85 -3.28
C ARG A 48 5.62 -4.11 -4.55
N PHE A 49 6.22 -3.76 -5.68
CA PHE A 49 5.75 -4.20 -6.99
C PHE A 49 5.87 -5.72 -7.14
N VAL A 50 4.79 -6.36 -7.59
CA VAL A 50 4.73 -7.81 -7.80
C VAL A 50 4.87 -8.14 -9.28
N THR A 51 3.99 -7.60 -10.13
CA THR A 51 3.97 -7.87 -11.57
C THR A 51 3.03 -6.91 -12.30
N SER A 52 3.15 -6.86 -13.62
CA SER A 52 2.14 -6.27 -14.52
C SER A 52 1.58 -7.35 -15.43
N ARG A 53 0.25 -7.46 -15.50
CA ARG A 53 -0.41 -8.45 -16.36
C ARG A 53 -1.82 -8.01 -16.72
N GLY A 54 -2.20 -8.20 -17.99
CA GLY A 54 -3.57 -7.94 -18.45
C GLY A 54 -3.99 -6.48 -18.35
N GLY A 55 -3.06 -5.53 -18.47
CA GLY A 55 -3.32 -4.10 -18.32
C GLY A 55 -3.38 -3.61 -16.87
N TYR A 56 -3.20 -4.50 -15.89
CA TYR A 56 -3.14 -4.17 -14.47
C TYR A 56 -1.72 -4.27 -13.93
N ARG A 57 -1.46 -3.50 -12.88
CA ARG A 57 -0.25 -3.52 -12.07
C ARG A 57 -0.61 -4.07 -10.69
N TYR A 58 0.18 -4.97 -10.15
CA TYR A 58 -0.08 -5.62 -8.88
C TYR A 58 1.01 -5.24 -7.88
N VAL A 59 0.60 -4.74 -6.72
CA VAL A 59 1.49 -4.38 -5.61
C VAL A 59 1.05 -5.08 -4.34
N ARG A 60 1.99 -5.20 -3.41
CA ARG A 60 1.73 -5.71 -2.06
C ARG A 60 2.23 -4.73 -1.02
N ILE A 61 1.33 -4.33 -0.13
CA ILE A 61 1.65 -3.65 1.12
C ILE A 61 1.79 -4.70 2.22
N SER A 62 2.95 -4.75 2.86
CA SER A 62 3.18 -5.57 4.05
C SER A 62 3.30 -4.66 5.29
N LEU A 63 2.41 -4.83 6.27
CA LEU A 63 2.45 -4.07 7.54
C LEU A 63 2.99 -4.92 8.67
N ALA A 64 3.81 -4.35 9.56
CA ALA A 64 4.34 -5.06 10.72
C ALA A 64 3.22 -5.54 11.65
N ALA A 65 3.11 -6.85 11.84
CA ALA A 65 2.04 -7.46 12.65
C ALA A 65 2.14 -7.10 14.15
N TYR A 66 3.32 -6.69 14.62
CA TYR A 66 3.60 -6.35 16.02
C TYR A 66 3.41 -4.87 16.34
N ALA A 67 3.22 -4.02 15.33
CA ALA A 67 3.01 -2.59 15.55
C ALA A 67 1.63 -2.30 16.15
N ARG A 68 1.52 -1.21 16.91
CA ARG A 68 0.26 -0.75 17.49
C ARG A 68 -0.76 -0.45 16.38
N PRO A 69 -2.08 -0.69 16.59
CA PRO A 69 -3.11 -0.47 15.59
C PRO A 69 -3.05 0.89 14.88
N GLU A 70 -2.83 1.97 15.64
CA GLU A 70 -2.76 3.34 15.15
C GLU A 70 -1.53 3.55 14.28
N SER A 71 -0.38 3.02 14.70
CA SER A 71 0.86 3.03 13.91
C SER A 71 0.69 2.27 12.60
N ARG A 72 -0.05 1.16 12.61
CA ARG A 72 -0.35 0.38 11.39
C ARG A 72 -1.28 1.14 10.46
N ALA A 73 -2.27 1.86 10.99
CA ALA A 73 -3.16 2.69 10.19
C ALA A 73 -2.42 3.87 9.54
N ALA A 74 -1.56 4.56 10.30
CA ALA A 74 -0.71 5.63 9.78
C ALA A 74 0.25 5.12 8.71
N MET A 75 0.91 3.99 8.96
CA MET A 75 1.80 3.35 8.00
C MET A 75 1.07 2.88 6.75
N LEU A 76 -0.14 2.32 6.88
CA LEU A 76 -0.96 1.99 5.71
C LEU A 76 -1.24 3.22 4.85
N GLY A 77 -1.59 4.35 5.48
CA GLY A 77 -1.79 5.61 4.75
C GLY A 77 -0.54 6.06 3.99
N HIS A 78 0.64 5.92 4.59
CA HIS A 78 1.91 6.20 3.93
C HIS A 78 2.15 5.30 2.71
N GLU A 79 1.95 3.98 2.83
CA GLU A 79 2.15 3.07 1.70
C GLU A 79 1.09 3.27 0.60
N LEU A 80 -0.15 3.62 0.95
CA LEU A 80 -1.19 3.95 -0.03
C LEU A 80 -0.85 5.22 -0.83
N GLN A 81 -0.15 6.18 -0.24
CA GLN A 81 0.35 7.35 -0.97
C GLN A 81 1.34 6.93 -2.06
N HIS A 82 2.25 5.99 -1.75
CA HIS A 82 3.17 5.42 -2.74
C HIS A 82 2.44 4.64 -3.83
N ASP A 83 1.38 3.90 -3.48
CA ASP A 83 0.52 3.25 -4.47
C ASP A 83 -0.14 4.29 -5.39
N CYS A 84 -0.63 5.41 -4.87
CA CYS A 84 -1.19 6.49 -5.70
C CYS A 84 -0.15 7.11 -6.64
N GLU A 85 1.07 7.34 -6.17
CA GLU A 85 2.19 7.85 -6.99
C GLU A 85 2.50 6.89 -8.14
N LEU A 86 2.56 5.59 -7.85
CA LEU A 86 2.74 4.56 -8.87
C LEU A 86 1.57 4.53 -9.84
N ALA A 87 0.33 4.58 -9.35
CA ALA A 87 -0.87 4.57 -10.17
C ALA A 87 -0.90 5.74 -11.17
N ALA A 88 -0.44 6.92 -10.74
CA ALA A 88 -0.34 8.14 -11.56
C ALA A 88 0.84 8.15 -12.54
N SER A 89 1.78 7.21 -12.40
CA SER A 89 2.95 7.09 -13.27
C SER A 89 2.74 6.10 -14.43
N ASP A 90 3.64 6.15 -15.42
CA ASP A 90 3.74 5.15 -16.48
C ASP A 90 4.60 3.93 -16.09
N ALA A 91 5.04 3.81 -14.83
CA ALA A 91 5.86 2.69 -14.39
C ALA A 91 5.05 1.39 -14.43
N TYR A 92 5.57 0.41 -15.18
CA TYR A 92 4.90 -0.87 -15.45
C TYR A 92 5.76 -2.09 -15.12
N ASP A 93 7.01 -1.91 -14.69
CA ASP A 93 7.89 -2.98 -14.24
C ASP A 93 8.74 -2.52 -13.04
N LEU A 94 9.47 -3.46 -12.44
CA LEU A 94 10.24 -3.18 -11.23
C LEU A 94 11.34 -2.14 -11.46
N ASP A 95 11.97 -2.12 -12.64
CA ASP A 95 13.04 -1.17 -12.92
C ASP A 95 12.50 0.25 -13.15
N ALA A 96 11.31 0.38 -13.74
CA ALA A 96 10.60 1.66 -13.82
C ALA A 96 10.17 2.15 -12.44
N VAL A 97 9.66 1.27 -11.58
CA VAL A 97 9.31 1.61 -10.19
C VAL A 97 10.54 2.09 -9.41
N ARG A 98 11.71 1.43 -9.60
CA ARG A 98 12.98 1.87 -8.98
C ARG A 98 13.50 3.21 -9.48
N ARG A 99 13.04 3.69 -10.64
CA ARG A 99 13.39 5.04 -11.13
C ARG A 99 12.43 6.11 -10.59
N LEU A 100 11.29 5.71 -10.04
CA LEU A 100 10.29 6.59 -9.46
C LEU A 100 10.69 7.06 -8.04
N TYR A 101 11.55 6.28 -7.35
CA TYR A 101 12.02 6.50 -5.98
C TYR A 101 13.54 6.52 -5.89
#